data_AF-A0A813HBG3-F1
#
_entry.id   AF-A0A813HBG3-F1
#
_cell.length_a   1.000
_cell.length_b   1.000
_cell.length_c   1.000
_cell.angle_alpha   90.00
_cell.angle_beta   90.00
_cell.angle_gamma   90.00
#
_symmetry.space_group_name_H-M   'P 1'
#
loop_
_entity.id
_entity.type
_entity.pdbx_description
1 polymer ?
#
loop_
_entity_poly.entity_id
_entity_poly.type
_entity_poly.pdbx_seq_one_letter_code
_entity_poly.pdbx_strand_id
1 'polypeptide(L)'
;VGSAFSKLWVRCNFAGARTLGFRDRKAMFADAALPDFPFDFPETAAGEFEAESKAGKSLFRYQRRPPAKRPNFGLLAVAGPHAPAWHVAAASPPREPATEFRPSVCRPELAALLRQRTPFAACSFLAVTLRCPGRGVPKDLCHLFRPRPGDFPMLRSTTAASAVDGKGRRGKGKEVVQALERSPAACPGTCCWEDVKLEEPRHLAMRRSRARQRAQNAANGLAEARPAPPPMPTLRPLIGFATSGCFSNRHGCGAGVGALAAEAFSEIAREQLAARSPADSISSDCRRITPRQWVLLWARNTTSLVYFPVWARCLPEDTGFG
;
A
#
# COMPACT_ATOMS: atom_id res chain seq x y z
N VAL A 1 28.08 14.35 40.29
CA VAL A 1 27.08 13.37 40.77
C VAL A 1 26.30 12.86 39.57
N GLY A 2 26.45 11.58 39.19
CA GLY A 2 25.66 11.01 38.09
C GLY A 2 24.18 10.98 38.45
N SER A 3 23.32 11.48 37.55
CA SER A 3 21.87 11.49 37.77
C SER A 3 21.35 10.07 38.04
N ALA A 4 20.27 9.95 38.81
CA ALA A 4 19.62 8.66 39.07
C ALA A 4 19.29 7.91 37.77
N PHE A 5 18.97 8.65 36.69
CA PHE A 5 18.74 8.11 35.35
C PHE A 5 19.98 7.40 34.77
N SER A 6 21.17 8.02 34.86
CA SER A 6 22.41 7.40 34.38
C SER A 6 22.70 6.07 35.08
N LYS A 7 22.46 6.01 36.41
CA LYS A 7 22.61 4.78 37.20
C LYS A 7 21.60 3.71 36.79
N LEU A 8 20.34 4.08 36.58
CA LEU A 8 19.29 3.17 36.11
C LEU A 8 19.62 2.61 34.72
N TRP A 9 20.02 3.47 33.78
CA TRP A 9 20.39 3.08 32.42
C TRP A 9 21.52 2.04 32.42
N VAL A 10 22.58 2.29 33.17
CA VAL A 10 23.72 1.36 33.29
C VAL A 10 23.26 0.03 33.89
N ARG A 11 22.40 0.04 34.92
CA ARG A 11 21.82 -1.18 35.50
C ARG A 11 20.99 -1.98 34.50
N CYS A 12 20.15 -1.33 33.69
CA CYS A 12 19.40 -2.02 32.64
C CYS A 12 20.32 -2.69 31.61
N ASN A 13 21.39 -2.00 31.18
CA ASN A 13 22.36 -2.57 30.25
C ASN A 13 23.08 -3.80 30.86
N PHE A 14 23.49 -3.72 32.14
CA PHE A 14 24.09 -4.87 32.83
C PHE A 14 23.10 -6.03 33.03
N ALA A 15 21.79 -5.75 33.12
CA ALA A 15 20.75 -6.77 33.13
C ALA A 15 20.44 -7.35 31.72
N GLY A 16 21.19 -6.96 30.69
CA GLY A 16 21.05 -7.48 29.32
C GLY A 16 20.04 -6.73 28.45
N ALA A 17 19.47 -5.61 28.92
CA ALA A 17 18.61 -4.78 28.08
C ALA A 17 19.41 -4.24 26.88
N ARG A 18 18.77 -4.21 25.71
CA ARG A 18 19.34 -3.63 24.48
C ARG A 18 18.82 -2.22 24.28
N THR A 19 19.72 -1.32 23.91
CA THR A 19 19.37 0.06 23.60
C THR A 19 18.81 0.12 22.19
N LEU A 20 17.68 0.81 22.03
CA LEU A 20 17.05 1.01 20.73
C LEU A 20 17.32 2.44 20.26
N GLY A 21 17.83 2.55 19.03
CA GLY A 21 18.01 3.83 18.38
C GLY A 21 16.74 4.30 17.66
N PHE A 22 16.84 5.50 17.10
CA PHE A 22 15.77 6.07 16.27
C PHE A 22 15.40 5.19 15.07
N ARG A 23 16.38 4.52 14.46
CA ARG A 23 16.15 3.56 13.37
C ARG A 23 15.31 2.37 13.83
N ASP A 24 15.55 1.87 15.03
CA ASP A 24 14.87 0.69 15.56
C ASP A 24 13.43 1.03 15.94
N ARG A 25 13.21 2.23 16.52
CA ARG A 25 11.85 2.79 16.71
C ARG A 25 11.09 2.80 15.38
N LYS A 26 11.63 3.43 14.33
CA LYS A 26 10.95 3.49 13.02
C LYS A 26 10.66 2.08 12.49
N ALA A 27 11.61 1.15 12.63
CA ALA A 27 11.42 -0.23 12.20
C ALA A 27 10.30 -0.95 12.98
N MET A 28 10.19 -0.74 14.29
CA MET A 28 9.12 -1.31 15.13
C MET A 28 7.74 -0.77 14.74
N PHE A 29 7.63 0.54 14.48
CA PHE A 29 6.38 1.14 14.02
C PHE A 29 5.98 0.61 12.64
N ALA A 30 6.92 0.54 11.70
CA ALA A 30 6.68 -0.04 10.38
C ALA A 30 6.28 -1.54 10.46
N ASP A 31 6.93 -2.32 11.32
CA ASP A 31 6.62 -3.75 11.54
C ASP A 31 5.20 -3.95 12.11
N ALA A 32 4.78 -3.03 12.99
CA ALA A 32 3.44 -3.00 13.56
C ALA A 32 2.39 -2.36 12.64
N ALA A 33 2.78 -1.83 11.47
CA ALA A 33 1.94 -1.03 10.58
C ALA A 33 1.28 0.16 11.32
N LEU A 34 2.06 0.85 12.14
CA LEU A 34 1.67 2.07 12.86
C LEU A 34 2.42 3.28 12.29
N PRO A 35 1.76 4.47 12.24
CA PRO A 35 2.43 5.69 11.78
C PRO A 35 3.45 6.18 12.80
N ASP A 36 4.62 6.63 12.34
CA ASP A 36 5.67 7.23 13.17
C ASP A 36 5.90 8.69 12.79
N PHE A 37 5.80 9.59 13.77
CA PHE A 37 6.10 11.01 13.58
C PHE A 37 7.60 11.26 13.54
N PRO A 38 8.14 12.06 12.59
CA PRO A 38 7.43 12.88 11.59
C PRO A 38 7.20 12.18 10.24
N PHE A 39 7.69 10.95 10.06
CA PHE A 39 7.84 10.30 8.77
C PHE A 39 6.52 10.01 8.02
N ASP A 40 5.47 9.69 8.75
CA ASP A 40 4.19 9.26 8.21
C ASP A 40 3.11 10.36 8.31
N PHE A 41 3.53 11.61 8.52
CA PHE A 41 2.66 12.78 8.73
C PHE A 41 2.93 13.86 7.66
N PRO A 42 2.65 13.59 6.37
CA PRO A 42 2.94 14.49 5.25
C PRO A 42 2.15 15.82 5.30
N GLU A 43 1.10 15.89 6.11
CA GLU A 43 0.31 17.09 6.37
C GLU A 43 0.98 18.08 7.34
N THR A 44 2.07 17.68 8.00
CA THR A 44 2.79 18.51 8.98
C THR A 44 4.05 19.11 8.37
N ALA A 45 4.47 20.27 8.86
CA ALA A 45 5.74 20.89 8.43
C ALA A 45 6.97 20.00 8.71
N ALA A 46 6.94 19.23 9.81
CA ALA A 46 7.99 18.28 10.13
C ALA A 46 8.04 17.10 9.14
N GLY A 47 6.88 16.59 8.71
CA GLY A 47 6.80 15.54 7.72
C GLY A 47 7.23 15.99 6.33
N GLU A 48 6.91 17.23 5.96
CA GLU A 48 7.41 17.85 4.73
C GLU A 48 8.93 18.00 4.73
N PHE A 49 9.50 18.58 5.78
CA PHE A 49 10.95 18.72 5.92
C PHE A 49 11.68 17.36 5.84
N GLU A 50 11.13 16.34 6.50
CA GLU A 50 11.69 14.99 6.44
C GLU A 50 11.54 14.36 5.04
N ALA A 51 10.43 14.60 4.36
CA ALA A 51 10.22 14.14 2.98
C ALA A 51 11.21 14.79 2.01
N GLU A 52 11.45 16.11 2.13
CA GLU A 52 12.43 16.84 1.33
C GLU A 52 13.86 16.36 1.61
N SER A 53 14.23 16.19 2.88
CA SER A 53 15.52 15.65 3.30
C SER A 53 15.76 14.25 2.71
N LYS A 54 14.75 13.37 2.78
CA LYS A 54 14.80 12.04 2.15
C LYS A 54 14.90 12.13 0.63
N ALA A 55 14.16 13.04 0.00
CA ALA A 55 14.16 13.24 -1.44
C ALA A 55 15.53 13.70 -1.95
N GLY A 56 16.15 14.69 -1.29
CA GLY A 56 17.50 15.16 -1.59
C GLY A 56 18.55 14.06 -1.49
N LYS A 57 18.52 13.27 -0.40
CA LYS A 57 19.39 12.08 -0.23
C LYS A 57 19.14 11.00 -1.28
N SER A 58 17.88 10.81 -1.70
CA SER A 58 17.50 9.85 -2.74
C SER A 58 18.00 10.28 -4.12
N LEU A 59 17.79 11.55 -4.47
CA LEU A 59 18.23 12.15 -5.73
C LEU A 59 19.75 12.17 -5.84
N PHE A 60 20.46 12.56 -4.77
CA PHE A 60 21.91 12.53 -4.73
C PHE A 60 22.46 11.12 -4.98
N ARG A 61 21.91 10.10 -4.31
CA ARG A 61 22.27 8.69 -4.54
C ARG A 61 21.96 8.23 -5.96
N TYR A 62 20.88 8.74 -6.57
CA TYR A 62 20.50 8.43 -7.93
C TYR A 62 21.46 9.06 -8.97
N GLN A 63 21.83 10.32 -8.78
CA GLN A 63 22.75 11.05 -9.66
C GLN A 63 24.18 10.48 -9.61
N ARG A 64 24.63 10.03 -8.42
CA ARG A 64 25.93 9.35 -8.27
C ARG A 64 26.04 8.01 -9.00
N ARG A 65 24.92 7.36 -9.31
CA ARG A 65 24.93 6.08 -10.03
C ARG A 65 25.06 6.34 -11.53
N PRO A 66 25.95 5.63 -12.25
CA PRO A 66 26.07 5.78 -13.69
C PRO A 66 24.76 5.41 -14.39
N PRO A 67 24.46 5.98 -15.58
CA PRO A 67 23.20 5.78 -16.29
C PRO A 67 22.79 4.31 -16.47
N ALA A 68 23.73 3.41 -16.73
CA ALA A 68 23.46 1.98 -16.93
C ALA A 68 23.09 1.21 -15.64
N LYS A 69 23.35 1.78 -14.45
CA LYS A 69 23.12 1.13 -13.15
C LYS A 69 21.99 1.78 -12.34
N ARG A 70 21.42 2.89 -12.82
CA ARG A 70 20.28 3.55 -12.17
C ARG A 70 18.95 3.13 -12.81
N PRO A 71 17.85 3.02 -12.04
CA PRO A 71 16.52 2.77 -12.60
C PRO A 71 16.12 3.87 -13.58
N ASN A 72 15.52 3.52 -14.71
CA ASN A 72 14.96 4.53 -15.61
C ASN A 72 13.50 4.81 -15.23
N PHE A 73 13.27 5.81 -14.38
CA PHE A 73 11.94 6.14 -13.86
C PHE A 73 10.94 6.55 -14.95
N GLY A 74 11.40 7.15 -16.06
CA GLY A 74 10.54 7.47 -17.21
C GLY A 74 9.98 6.21 -17.87
N LEU A 75 10.83 5.19 -18.03
CA LEU A 75 10.40 3.88 -18.52
C LEU A 75 9.56 3.07 -17.52
N LEU A 76 9.64 3.41 -16.23
CA LEU A 76 8.83 2.79 -15.18
C LEU A 76 7.47 3.49 -14.99
N ALA A 77 7.24 4.64 -15.66
CA ALA A 77 6.06 5.47 -15.46
C ALA A 77 5.83 5.79 -13.97
N VAL A 78 6.89 6.24 -13.29
CA VAL A 78 6.87 6.54 -11.85
C VAL A 78 6.64 8.03 -11.63
N ALA A 79 5.52 8.40 -11.03
CA ALA A 79 5.26 9.75 -10.56
C ALA A 79 6.05 10.01 -9.26
N GLY A 80 6.92 11.02 -9.25
CA GLY A 80 7.71 11.38 -8.07
C GLY A 80 8.60 10.25 -7.54
N PRO A 81 9.71 9.90 -8.22
CA PRO A 81 10.58 8.79 -7.78
C PRO A 81 11.29 9.01 -6.44
N HIS A 82 11.42 10.26 -6.00
CA HIS A 82 12.19 10.65 -4.82
C HIS A 82 11.32 11.25 -3.71
N ALA A 83 10.10 11.69 -4.03
CA ALA A 83 9.15 12.31 -3.11
C ALA A 83 7.71 11.97 -3.56
N PRO A 84 6.76 11.85 -2.63
CA PRO A 84 5.37 11.54 -2.98
C PRO A 84 4.74 12.71 -3.74
N ALA A 85 4.30 12.46 -4.98
CA ALA A 85 3.61 13.44 -5.81
C ALA A 85 2.11 13.49 -5.45
N TRP A 86 1.79 14.02 -4.27
CA TRP A 86 0.43 14.00 -3.71
C TRP A 86 -0.63 14.62 -4.64
N HIS A 87 -0.28 15.67 -5.38
CA HIS A 87 -1.18 16.31 -6.36
C HIS A 87 -1.61 15.38 -7.50
N VAL A 88 -0.79 14.38 -7.87
CA VAL A 88 -1.13 13.37 -8.90
C VAL A 88 -2.10 12.32 -8.35
N ALA A 89 -2.05 12.07 -7.05
CA ALA A 89 -2.90 11.10 -6.37
C ALA A 89 -4.25 11.68 -5.95
N ALA A 90 -4.38 13.01 -5.87
CA ALA A 90 -5.64 13.67 -5.57
C ALA A 90 -6.66 13.43 -6.70
N ALA A 91 -7.93 13.22 -6.34
CA ALA A 91 -9.00 12.93 -7.30
C ALA A 91 -9.24 14.11 -8.26
N SER A 92 -9.12 15.34 -7.74
CA SER A 92 -9.06 16.55 -8.54
C SER A 92 -7.68 17.19 -8.40
N PRO A 93 -7.01 17.55 -9.51
CA PRO A 93 -5.86 18.44 -9.41
C PRO A 93 -6.31 19.77 -8.79
N PRO A 94 -5.48 20.40 -7.95
CA PRO A 94 -5.76 21.75 -7.47
C PRO A 94 -5.98 22.69 -8.67
N ARG A 95 -6.99 23.56 -8.58
CA ARG A 95 -7.37 24.49 -9.67
C ARG A 95 -6.25 25.47 -10.04
N GLU A 96 -5.34 25.73 -9.09
CA GLU A 96 -4.19 26.59 -9.28
C GLU A 96 -2.91 25.76 -9.19
N PRO A 97 -1.88 26.08 -9.98
CA PRO A 97 -0.55 25.52 -9.81
C PRO A 97 0.08 26.08 -8.53
N ALA A 98 -0.48 25.69 -7.38
CA ALA A 98 0.05 26.04 -6.08
C ALA A 98 1.46 25.45 -6.00
N THR A 99 2.44 26.33 -5.77
CA THR A 99 3.86 26.02 -5.64
C THR A 99 4.15 25.01 -4.52
N GLU A 100 3.18 24.74 -3.65
CA GLU A 100 3.31 23.87 -2.49
C GLU A 100 1.97 23.15 -2.22
N PHE A 101 1.78 21.96 -2.80
CA PHE A 101 0.62 21.13 -2.50
C PHE A 101 0.90 20.28 -1.26
N ARG A 102 0.33 20.67 -0.11
CA ARG A 102 0.37 19.86 1.10
C ARG A 102 -0.91 19.01 1.22
N PRO A 103 -0.80 17.67 1.33
CA PRO A 103 -1.98 16.83 1.47
C PRO A 103 -2.66 17.08 2.83
N SER A 104 -3.98 17.17 2.85
CA SER A 104 -4.75 17.14 4.10
C SER A 104 -5.07 15.69 4.43
N VAL A 105 -4.34 15.10 5.39
CA VAL A 105 -4.56 13.71 5.80
C VAL A 105 -5.52 13.69 6.98
N CYS A 106 -6.72 13.16 6.75
CA CYS A 106 -7.70 12.87 7.77
C CYS A 106 -7.27 11.63 8.57
N ARG A 107 -6.98 11.85 9.85
CA ARG A 107 -6.83 10.84 10.90
C ARG A 107 -7.99 10.73 11.93
N PRO A 108 -9.09 11.50 11.87
CA PRO A 108 -10.15 11.37 12.87
C PRO A 108 -10.91 10.06 12.67
N GLU A 109 -11.79 9.75 13.64
CA GLU A 109 -12.65 8.58 13.59
C GLU A 109 -13.40 8.53 12.24
N LEU A 110 -12.95 7.63 11.35
CA LEU A 110 -13.52 7.48 10.00
C LEU A 110 -15.03 7.22 10.05
N ALA A 111 -15.54 6.66 11.14
CA ALA A 111 -16.97 6.51 11.38
C ALA A 111 -17.71 7.85 11.36
N ALA A 112 -17.12 8.93 11.89
CA ALA A 112 -17.71 10.26 11.82
C ALA A 112 -17.74 10.78 10.38
N LEU A 113 -16.64 10.64 9.63
CA LEU A 113 -16.54 11.11 8.24
C LEU A 113 -17.45 10.33 7.29
N LEU A 114 -17.55 9.00 7.44
CA LEU A 114 -18.40 8.16 6.59
C LEU A 114 -19.90 8.28 6.93
N ARG A 115 -20.24 8.69 8.17
CA ARG A 115 -21.62 9.03 8.54
C ARG A 115 -22.05 10.36 7.95
N GLN A 116 -21.13 11.29 7.75
CA GLN A 116 -21.41 12.55 7.09
C GLN A 116 -21.65 12.28 5.60
N ARG A 117 -22.84 12.64 5.11
CA ARG A 117 -23.18 12.60 3.67
C ARG A 117 -22.46 13.67 2.85
N THR A 118 -21.66 14.52 3.50
CA THR A 118 -20.91 15.56 2.84
C THR A 118 -19.81 14.95 1.99
N PRO A 119 -19.63 15.40 0.74
CA PRO A 119 -18.51 14.95 -0.07
C PRO A 119 -17.19 15.27 0.63
N PHE A 120 -16.22 14.39 0.47
CA PHE A 120 -14.85 14.65 0.90
C PHE A 120 -14.33 15.90 0.20
N ALA A 121 -13.53 16.71 0.89
CA ALA A 121 -12.80 17.78 0.23
C ALA A 121 -11.92 17.17 -0.87
N ALA A 122 -11.85 17.82 -2.03
CA ALA A 122 -11.28 17.25 -3.25
C ALA A 122 -9.77 16.91 -3.19
N CYS A 123 -9.11 17.32 -2.09
CA CYS A 123 -7.70 17.08 -1.78
C CYS A 123 -7.49 16.35 -0.43
N SER A 124 -8.53 15.71 0.11
CA SER A 124 -8.45 14.98 1.38
C SER A 124 -7.92 13.56 1.17
N PHE A 125 -7.03 13.16 2.06
CA PHE A 125 -6.44 11.84 2.13
C PHE A 125 -6.86 11.15 3.43
N LEU A 126 -6.87 9.82 3.44
CA LEU A 126 -7.10 8.99 4.62
C LEU A 126 -5.80 8.30 4.99
N ALA A 127 -5.43 8.37 6.27
CA ALA A 127 -4.34 7.56 6.79
C ALA A 127 -4.75 6.08 6.79
N VAL A 128 -3.93 5.21 6.21
CA VAL A 128 -4.22 3.78 6.07
C VAL A 128 -3.07 2.90 6.55
N THR A 129 -3.45 1.74 7.09
CA THR A 129 -2.56 0.58 7.29
C THR A 129 -2.64 -0.32 6.07
N LEU A 130 -1.50 -0.91 5.72
CA LEU A 130 -1.33 -1.78 4.56
C LEU A 130 -0.91 -3.17 5.02
N ARG A 131 -1.46 -4.20 4.39
CA ARG A 131 -1.03 -5.59 4.52
C ARG A 131 -0.97 -6.27 3.16
N CYS A 132 0.09 -7.03 2.93
CA CYS A 132 0.34 -7.79 1.70
C CYS A 132 0.52 -9.26 2.06
N PRO A 133 -0.57 -10.02 2.33
CA PRO A 133 -0.46 -11.43 2.71
C PRO A 133 0.09 -12.33 1.59
N GLY A 134 0.04 -11.88 0.33
CA GLY A 134 0.62 -12.55 -0.82
C GLY A 134 2.09 -12.18 -1.08
N ARG A 135 2.52 -12.35 -2.33
CA ARG A 135 3.86 -11.93 -2.76
C ARG A 135 3.92 -10.42 -2.90
N GLY A 136 4.82 -9.78 -2.16
CA GLY A 136 5.08 -8.36 -2.28
C GLY A 136 5.37 -7.74 -0.93
N VAL A 137 6.25 -6.74 -0.92
CA VAL A 137 6.57 -5.96 0.27
C VAL A 137 6.52 -4.49 -0.15
N PRO A 138 5.62 -3.68 0.44
CA PRO A 138 5.61 -2.26 0.18
C PRO A 138 6.90 -1.66 0.76
N LYS A 139 7.58 -0.84 -0.03
CA LYS A 139 8.71 -0.02 0.44
C LYS A 139 8.25 1.41 0.71
N ASP A 140 9.09 2.19 1.36
CA ASP A 140 8.93 3.64 1.44
C ASP A 140 8.70 4.21 0.02
N LEU A 141 7.70 5.10 -0.11
CA LEU A 141 7.21 5.68 -1.37
C LEU A 141 6.60 4.67 -2.36
N CYS A 142 6.10 3.52 -1.90
CA CYS A 142 5.34 2.61 -2.74
C CYS A 142 4.08 3.32 -3.27
N HIS A 143 3.83 3.24 -4.58
CA HIS A 143 2.62 3.79 -5.19
C HIS A 143 1.43 2.87 -4.95
N LEU A 144 0.27 3.46 -4.66
CA LEU A 144 -0.99 2.77 -4.47
C LEU A 144 -1.94 3.14 -5.61
N PHE A 145 -2.53 2.13 -6.24
CA PHE A 145 -3.32 2.26 -7.46
C PHE A 145 -4.72 1.68 -7.31
N ARG A 146 -5.66 2.29 -8.04
CA ARG A 146 -7.04 1.84 -8.09
C ARG A 146 -7.15 0.43 -8.72
N PRO A 147 -7.87 -0.52 -8.09
CA PRO A 147 -8.31 -1.74 -8.77
C PRO A 147 -9.37 -1.41 -9.84
N ARG A 148 -9.54 -2.33 -10.79
CA ARG A 148 -10.66 -2.36 -11.73
C ARG A 148 -11.76 -3.26 -11.15
N PRO A 149 -13.02 -3.11 -11.55
CA PRO A 149 -14.11 -3.97 -11.09
C PRO A 149 -13.84 -5.48 -11.25
N GLY A 150 -13.13 -5.90 -12.30
CA GLY A 150 -12.76 -7.30 -12.53
C GLY A 150 -11.60 -7.82 -11.67
N ASP A 151 -10.90 -6.96 -10.91
CA ASP A 151 -9.79 -7.39 -10.04
C ASP A 151 -10.28 -7.93 -8.69
N PHE A 152 -11.54 -7.64 -8.31
CA PHE A 152 -12.04 -8.07 -7.02
C PHE A 152 -12.25 -9.59 -7.01
N PRO A 153 -11.77 -10.32 -6.00
CA PRO A 153 -11.94 -11.76 -5.93
C PRO A 153 -13.43 -12.08 -5.83
N MET A 154 -13.94 -12.85 -6.80
CA MET A 154 -15.29 -13.37 -6.71
C MET A 154 -15.38 -14.30 -5.51
N LEU A 155 -16.40 -14.12 -4.67
CA LEU A 155 -16.73 -15.07 -3.61
C LEU A 155 -17.09 -16.40 -4.29
N ARG A 156 -16.14 -17.35 -4.33
CA ARG A 156 -16.46 -18.72 -4.68
C ARG A 156 -17.49 -19.19 -3.66
N SER A 157 -18.69 -19.57 -4.11
CA SER A 157 -19.67 -20.17 -3.22
C SER A 157 -19.04 -21.44 -2.67
N THR A 158 -18.76 -21.47 -1.36
CA THR A 158 -18.19 -22.64 -0.69
C THR A 158 -19.16 -23.82 -0.63
N THR A 159 -20.28 -23.76 -1.35
CA THR A 159 -21.33 -24.77 -1.41
C THR A 159 -20.88 -26.11 -2.03
N ALA A 160 -19.74 -26.16 -2.74
CA ALA A 160 -19.29 -27.38 -3.43
C ALA A 160 -18.34 -28.30 -2.63
N ALA A 161 -17.89 -27.91 -1.42
CA ALA A 161 -16.90 -28.71 -0.67
C ALA A 161 -17.49 -29.81 0.23
N SER A 162 -18.81 -30.04 0.23
CA SER A 162 -19.46 -31.09 1.04
C SER A 162 -19.85 -32.37 0.28
N ALA A 163 -19.45 -32.54 -0.98
CA ALA A 163 -19.74 -33.75 -1.76
C ALA A 163 -18.48 -34.58 -2.07
N VAL A 164 -17.54 -34.69 -1.12
CA VAL A 164 -16.58 -35.81 -1.14
C VAL A 164 -17.24 -36.96 -0.41
N ASP A 165 -17.96 -37.76 -1.18
CA ASP A 165 -18.47 -39.06 -0.78
C ASP A 165 -17.35 -39.91 -0.20
N GLY A 166 -17.66 -40.54 0.93
CA GLY A 166 -16.67 -41.16 1.80
C GLY A 166 -16.02 -42.42 1.26
N LYS A 167 -14.90 -42.79 1.91
CA LYS A 167 -14.76 -44.07 2.62
C LYS A 167 -13.45 -44.09 3.41
N GLY A 168 -13.59 -44.14 4.74
CA GLY A 168 -12.62 -44.82 5.60
C GLY A 168 -11.63 -43.96 6.37
N ARG A 169 -12.01 -43.56 7.60
CA ARG A 169 -11.38 -44.02 8.86
C ARG A 169 -11.99 -43.28 10.04
N ARG A 170 -12.64 -44.03 10.93
CA ARG A 170 -13.15 -43.57 12.23
C ARG A 170 -11.96 -43.19 13.12
N GLY A 171 -11.55 -41.92 13.11
CA GLY A 171 -10.69 -41.32 14.14
C GLY A 171 -11.54 -40.47 15.06
N LYS A 172 -11.73 -40.88 16.32
CA LYS A 172 -12.36 -40.06 17.36
C LYS A 172 -11.40 -38.94 17.76
N GLY A 173 -11.46 -37.80 17.07
CA GLY A 173 -10.86 -36.55 17.52
C GLY A 173 -11.92 -35.46 17.39
N LYS A 174 -12.47 -35.01 18.52
CA LYS A 174 -13.38 -33.85 18.57
C LYS A 174 -12.56 -32.61 18.24
N GLU A 175 -12.48 -32.26 16.95
CA GLU A 175 -12.00 -30.96 16.53
C GLU A 175 -13.20 -30.03 16.41
N VAL A 176 -13.28 -29.10 17.36
CA VAL A 176 -14.23 -27.99 17.39
C VAL A 176 -13.84 -27.05 16.25
N VAL A 177 -14.28 -27.38 15.04
CA VAL A 177 -14.36 -26.43 13.93
C VAL A 177 -15.61 -25.59 14.17
N GLN A 178 -15.55 -24.77 15.22
CA GLN A 178 -16.54 -23.73 15.42
C GLN A 178 -16.41 -22.80 14.22
N ALA A 179 -17.51 -22.68 13.47
CA ALA A 179 -17.66 -21.73 12.39
C ALA A 179 -17.15 -20.37 12.88
N LEU A 180 -15.96 -20.02 12.39
CA LEU A 180 -15.40 -18.68 12.50
C LEU A 180 -16.35 -17.82 11.66
N GLU A 181 -17.46 -17.38 12.27
CA GLU A 181 -18.32 -16.34 11.73
C GLU A 181 -17.38 -15.20 11.34
N ARG A 182 -17.18 -15.08 10.03
CA ARG A 182 -16.15 -14.26 9.42
C ARG A 182 -16.55 -12.81 9.67
N SER A 183 -16.16 -12.27 10.81
CA SER A 183 -16.34 -10.85 11.09
C SER A 183 -15.72 -10.08 9.91
N PRO A 184 -16.46 -9.18 9.25
CA PRO A 184 -15.95 -8.41 8.11
C PRO A 184 -14.72 -7.54 8.43
N ALA A 185 -14.33 -7.50 9.71
CA ALA A 185 -13.13 -6.87 10.25
C ALA A 185 -11.84 -7.74 10.16
N ALA A 186 -11.96 -9.05 9.92
CA ALA A 186 -10.77 -9.89 9.75
C ALA A 186 -10.10 -9.54 8.42
N CYS A 187 -8.79 -9.25 8.46
CA CYS A 187 -7.98 -9.22 7.25
C CYS A 187 -8.25 -10.53 6.52
N PRO A 188 -8.56 -10.53 5.21
CA PRO A 188 -8.79 -11.75 4.45
C PRO A 188 -7.46 -12.49 4.28
N GLY A 189 -6.89 -13.02 5.37
CA GLY A 189 -5.79 -13.96 5.36
C GLY A 189 -6.21 -15.33 4.82
N THR A 190 -7.51 -15.51 4.56
CA THR A 190 -8.12 -16.72 4.00
C THR A 190 -8.50 -16.58 2.52
N CYS A 191 -8.32 -15.42 1.88
CA CYS A 191 -8.51 -15.37 0.43
C CYS A 191 -7.36 -16.10 -0.26
N CYS A 192 -7.69 -17.08 -1.11
CA CYS A 192 -6.69 -17.76 -1.92
C CYS A 192 -6.09 -16.75 -2.91
N TRP A 193 -4.81 -16.42 -2.73
CA TRP A 193 -4.10 -15.45 -3.58
C TRP A 193 -3.98 -15.87 -5.04
N GLU A 194 -4.11 -17.17 -5.30
CA GLU A 194 -4.04 -17.75 -6.64
C GLU A 194 -5.16 -17.23 -7.55
N ASP A 195 -6.26 -16.75 -6.97
CA ASP A 195 -7.41 -16.19 -7.68
C ASP A 195 -7.23 -14.69 -8.00
N VAL A 196 -6.35 -13.97 -7.29
CA VAL A 196 -6.07 -12.54 -7.56
C VAL A 196 -4.93 -12.45 -8.56
N LYS A 197 -5.23 -12.80 -9.82
CA LYS A 197 -4.28 -12.63 -10.93
C LYS A 197 -4.49 -11.28 -11.58
N LEU A 198 -3.44 -10.48 -11.55
CA LEU A 198 -3.37 -9.30 -12.38
C LEU A 198 -3.16 -9.73 -13.83
N GLU A 199 -4.23 -9.77 -14.62
CA GLU A 199 -4.12 -9.87 -16.07
C GLU A 199 -3.67 -8.53 -16.64
N GLU A 200 -2.36 -8.26 -16.57
CA GLU A 200 -1.77 -7.10 -17.23
C GLU A 200 -1.08 -7.51 -18.54
N PRO A 201 -1.65 -7.15 -19.72
CA PRO A 201 -1.08 -7.48 -21.03
C PRO A 201 0.35 -6.94 -21.24
N ARG A 202 0.70 -5.86 -20.53
CA ARG A 202 1.89 -5.05 -20.84
C ARG A 202 3.20 -5.60 -20.30
N HIS A 203 3.23 -6.43 -19.26
CA HIS A 203 4.51 -6.97 -18.78
C HIS A 203 5.13 -7.92 -19.80
N LEU A 204 4.31 -8.78 -20.41
CA LEU A 204 4.75 -9.68 -21.48
C LEU A 204 5.01 -8.92 -22.79
N ALA A 205 4.14 -7.98 -23.17
CA ALA A 205 4.30 -7.20 -24.40
C ALA A 205 5.53 -6.28 -24.36
N MET A 206 5.80 -5.58 -23.25
CA MET A 206 7.01 -4.76 -23.10
C MET A 206 8.27 -5.63 -23.10
N ARG A 207 8.23 -6.79 -22.43
CA ARG A 207 9.38 -7.70 -22.38
C ARG A 207 9.70 -8.24 -23.78
N ARG A 208 8.67 -8.58 -24.58
CA ARG A 208 8.79 -8.99 -25.99
C ARG A 208 9.24 -7.85 -26.90
N SER A 209 8.67 -6.66 -26.75
CA SER A 209 9.02 -5.48 -27.55
C SER A 209 10.46 -5.04 -27.30
N ARG A 210 10.91 -4.98 -26.03
CA ARG A 210 12.30 -4.67 -25.69
C ARG A 210 13.28 -5.73 -26.19
N ALA A 211 12.92 -7.00 -26.19
CA ALA A 211 13.74 -8.05 -26.78
C ALA A 211 13.90 -7.86 -28.30
N ARG A 212 12.79 -7.59 -29.01
CA ARG A 212 12.81 -7.29 -30.46
C ARG A 212 13.60 -6.04 -30.78
N GLN A 213 13.39 -4.97 -30.02
CA GLN A 213 14.08 -3.70 -30.23
C GLN A 213 15.59 -3.80 -29.94
N ARG A 214 16.00 -4.59 -28.95
CA ARG A 214 17.42 -4.91 -28.73
C ARG A 214 18.02 -5.69 -29.90
N ALA A 215 17.30 -6.67 -30.44
CA ALA A 215 17.75 -7.42 -31.61
C ALA A 215 17.91 -6.50 -32.84
N GLN A 216 16.97 -5.56 -33.02
CA GLN A 216 16.97 -4.65 -34.17
C GLN A 216 18.04 -3.54 -34.04
N ASN A 217 18.25 -3.02 -32.83
CA ASN A 217 19.32 -2.06 -32.57
C ASN A 217 20.71 -2.71 -32.68
N ALA A 218 20.85 -3.98 -32.29
CA ALA A 218 22.09 -4.73 -32.52
C ALA A 218 22.36 -4.93 -34.01
N ALA A 219 21.31 -5.09 -34.83
CA ALA A 219 21.45 -5.22 -36.28
C ALA A 219 21.84 -3.90 -36.98
N ASN A 220 21.41 -2.75 -36.44
CA ASN A 220 21.50 -1.48 -37.17
C ASN A 220 22.77 -0.65 -36.90
N GLY A 221 23.67 -1.06 -36.00
CA GLY A 221 25.03 -0.49 -35.84
C GLY A 221 25.17 1.02 -35.51
N LEU A 222 24.08 1.79 -35.49
CA LEU A 222 24.09 3.25 -35.40
C LEU A 222 23.69 3.71 -34.00
N ALA A 223 24.67 4.23 -33.27
CA ALA A 223 24.52 4.85 -31.96
C ALA A 223 24.20 6.35 -32.07
N GLU A 224 23.27 6.73 -32.94
CA GLU A 224 22.77 8.12 -32.92
C GLU A 224 21.95 8.39 -31.65
N ALA A 225 22.12 9.60 -31.12
CA ALA A 225 21.48 10.07 -29.89
C ALA A 225 19.95 10.14 -30.07
N ARG A 226 19.27 9.02 -29.80
CA ARG A 226 17.83 8.90 -29.95
C ARG A 226 17.10 9.84 -28.99
N PRO A 227 16.08 10.60 -29.44
CA PRO A 227 15.23 11.39 -28.56
C PRO A 227 14.58 10.50 -27.51
N ALA A 228 14.49 11.01 -26.28
CA ALA A 228 13.91 10.28 -25.16
C ALA A 228 12.47 9.85 -25.51
N PRO A 229 12.10 8.57 -25.29
CA PRO A 229 10.73 8.14 -25.53
C PRO A 229 9.77 8.94 -24.66
N PRO A 230 8.56 9.27 -25.16
CA PRO A 230 7.58 10.00 -24.37
C PRO A 230 7.27 9.24 -23.07
N PRO A 231 7.03 9.96 -21.96
CA PRO A 231 6.72 9.34 -20.68
C PRO A 231 5.48 8.46 -20.83
N MET A 232 5.60 7.19 -20.45
CA MET A 232 4.48 6.27 -20.54
C MET A 232 3.45 6.59 -19.44
N PRO A 233 2.15 6.66 -19.75
CA PRO A 233 1.13 6.81 -18.72
C PRO A 233 1.07 5.55 -17.85
N THR A 234 0.76 5.72 -16.57
CA THR A 234 0.47 4.59 -15.68
C THR A 234 -0.77 3.84 -16.15
N LEU A 235 -0.79 2.52 -15.97
CA LEU A 235 -1.92 1.68 -16.41
C LEU A 235 -3.18 1.83 -15.57
N ARG A 236 -2.95 2.25 -14.33
CA ARG A 236 -3.95 2.38 -13.29
C ARG A 236 -3.85 3.79 -12.71
N PRO A 237 -4.98 4.38 -12.31
CA PRO A 237 -4.99 5.65 -11.59
C PRO A 237 -4.18 5.51 -10.30
N LEU A 238 -3.25 6.43 -10.08
CA LEU A 238 -2.54 6.58 -8.82
C LEU A 238 -3.49 7.23 -7.81
N ILE A 239 -3.65 6.63 -6.63
CA ILE A 239 -4.62 7.09 -5.62
C ILE A 239 -3.94 7.37 -4.27
N GLY A 240 -2.64 7.10 -4.13
CA GLY A 240 -1.89 7.44 -2.93
C GLY A 240 -0.53 6.78 -2.86
N PHE A 241 0.08 6.83 -1.68
CA PHE A 241 1.45 6.40 -1.43
C PHE A 241 1.57 5.72 -0.07
N ALA A 242 2.41 4.69 0.01
CA ALA A 242 2.93 4.20 1.29
C ALA A 242 4.08 5.12 1.74
N THR A 243 3.96 5.69 2.93
CA THR A 243 4.98 6.55 3.53
C THR A 243 6.09 5.70 4.15
N SER A 244 5.71 4.61 4.80
CA SER A 244 6.62 3.61 5.38
C SER A 244 6.14 2.20 5.05
N GLY A 245 7.06 1.32 4.67
CA GLY A 245 6.72 -0.08 4.37
C GLY A 245 7.90 -1.02 4.63
N CYS A 246 7.59 -2.20 5.15
CA CYS A 246 8.58 -3.23 5.45
C CYS A 246 7.98 -4.64 5.37
N PHE A 247 8.82 -5.65 5.56
CA PHE A 247 8.34 -7.00 5.84
C PHE A 247 8.08 -7.09 7.35
N SER A 248 6.83 -7.36 7.73
CA SER A 248 6.44 -7.51 9.14
C SER A 248 6.76 -8.92 9.61
N ASN A 249 7.69 -9.04 10.55
CA ASN A 249 8.00 -10.30 11.21
C ASN A 249 6.84 -10.75 12.10
N ARG A 250 6.07 -9.80 12.67
CA ARG A 250 4.88 -10.10 13.47
C ARG A 250 3.79 -10.80 12.67
N HIS A 251 3.64 -10.44 11.39
CA HIS A 251 2.58 -10.96 10.53
C HIS A 251 3.08 -11.94 9.45
N GLY A 252 4.40 -12.13 9.31
CA GLY A 252 5.00 -12.96 8.28
C GLY A 252 4.71 -12.50 6.86
N CYS A 253 4.38 -11.22 6.66
CA CYS A 253 3.98 -10.67 5.37
C CYS A 253 4.37 -9.20 5.21
N GLY A 254 4.22 -8.65 4.00
CA GLY A 254 4.48 -7.22 3.77
C GLY A 254 3.48 -6.36 4.55
N ALA A 255 3.96 -5.32 5.22
CA ALA A 255 3.10 -4.39 5.96
C ALA A 255 3.61 -2.95 5.83
N GLY A 256 2.76 -1.99 6.12
CA GLY A 256 3.15 -0.60 6.10
C GLY A 256 2.03 0.36 6.44
N VAL A 257 2.31 1.63 6.26
CA VAL A 257 1.37 2.73 6.44
C VAL A 257 1.48 3.68 5.25
N GLY A 258 0.42 4.42 5.00
CA GLY A 258 0.38 5.38 3.92
C GLY A 258 -0.84 6.28 3.99
N ALA A 259 -1.03 7.03 2.90
CA ALA A 259 -2.20 7.87 2.72
C ALA A 259 -2.80 7.65 1.33
N LEU A 260 -4.14 7.66 1.27
CA LEU A 260 -4.94 7.42 0.07
C LEU A 260 -5.96 8.53 -0.11
N ALA A 261 -6.26 8.94 -1.35
CA ALA A 261 -7.35 9.88 -1.60
C ALA A 261 -8.67 9.32 -1.04
N ALA A 262 -9.35 10.13 -0.21
CA ALA A 262 -10.51 9.70 0.57
C ALA A 262 -11.68 9.27 -0.32
N GLU A 263 -11.94 10.05 -1.36
CA GLU A 263 -12.95 9.77 -2.37
C GLU A 263 -12.70 8.41 -3.05
N ALA A 264 -11.48 8.21 -3.57
CA ALA A 264 -11.09 6.96 -4.22
C ALA A 264 -11.24 5.76 -3.28
N PHE A 265 -10.81 5.87 -2.02
CA PHE A 265 -10.99 4.79 -1.04
C PHE A 265 -12.47 4.45 -0.84
N SER A 266 -13.33 5.45 -0.71
CA SER A 266 -14.77 5.25 -0.51
C SER A 266 -15.45 4.56 -1.70
N GLU A 267 -15.09 4.95 -2.91
CA GLU A 267 -15.62 4.34 -4.13
C GLU A 267 -15.18 2.89 -4.28
N ILE A 268 -13.88 2.62 -4.09
CA ILE A 268 -13.34 1.25 -4.18
C ILE A 268 -14.00 0.36 -3.12
N ALA A 269 -14.22 0.89 -1.90
CA ALA A 269 -14.92 0.15 -0.85
C ALA A 269 -16.36 -0.20 -1.25
N ARG A 270 -17.09 0.72 -1.91
CA ARG A 270 -18.45 0.46 -2.43
C ARG A 270 -18.44 -0.54 -3.57
N GLU A 271 -17.53 -0.39 -4.54
CA GLU A 271 -17.37 -1.33 -5.66
C GLU A 271 -17.06 -2.75 -5.15
N GLN A 272 -16.15 -2.87 -4.18
CA GLN A 272 -15.81 -4.15 -3.58
C GLN A 272 -17.00 -4.78 -2.83
N LEU A 273 -17.84 -3.97 -2.16
CA LEU A 273 -19.06 -4.47 -1.52
C LEU A 273 -20.09 -4.92 -2.56
N ALA A 274 -20.28 -4.15 -3.63
CA ALA A 274 -21.18 -4.50 -4.73
C ALA A 274 -20.74 -5.79 -5.43
N ALA A 275 -19.44 -6.01 -5.63
CA ALA A 275 -18.90 -7.23 -6.22
C ALA A 275 -19.10 -8.48 -5.34
N ARG A 276 -19.32 -8.31 -4.03
CA ARG A 276 -19.50 -9.43 -3.09
C ARG A 276 -20.94 -9.91 -2.97
N SER A 277 -21.92 -9.04 -3.20
CA SER A 277 -23.33 -9.35 -3.00
C SER A 277 -24.06 -9.42 -4.34
N PRO A 278 -24.42 -10.61 -4.84
CA PRO A 278 -25.33 -10.72 -5.97
C PRO A 278 -26.69 -10.07 -5.64
N ALA A 279 -27.35 -9.51 -6.64
CA ALA A 279 -28.36 -8.44 -6.55
C ALA A 279 -29.60 -8.72 -5.68
N ASP A 280 -29.85 -9.97 -5.27
CA ASP A 280 -31.17 -10.39 -4.79
C ASP A 280 -31.36 -10.43 -3.27
N SER A 281 -30.36 -10.10 -2.45
CA SER A 281 -30.49 -10.23 -0.98
C SER A 281 -29.79 -9.15 -0.15
N ILE A 282 -29.78 -7.89 -0.60
CA ILE A 282 -29.03 -6.83 0.09
C ILE A 282 -29.95 -6.00 0.99
N SER A 283 -29.87 -6.25 2.30
CA SER A 283 -30.30 -5.31 3.33
C SER A 283 -29.57 -3.96 3.14
N SER A 284 -30.28 -2.84 3.31
CA SER A 284 -29.73 -1.48 3.20
C SER A 284 -28.49 -1.23 4.06
N ASP A 285 -28.29 -2.02 5.13
CA ASP A 285 -27.16 -1.89 6.04
C ASP A 285 -25.83 -2.42 5.48
N CYS A 286 -25.85 -3.33 4.50
CA CYS A 286 -24.64 -3.85 3.86
C CYS A 286 -23.89 -2.80 3.00
N ARG A 287 -24.49 -1.62 2.78
CA ARG A 287 -23.87 -0.52 2.04
C ARG A 287 -23.03 0.42 2.91
N ARG A 288 -23.01 0.24 4.23
CA ARG A 288 -22.23 1.10 5.13
C ARG A 288 -20.77 0.64 5.18
N ILE A 289 -19.88 1.51 4.73
CA ILE A 289 -18.43 1.31 4.88
C ILE A 289 -18.11 1.40 6.39
N THR A 290 -17.39 0.40 6.90
CA THR A 290 -16.95 0.40 8.30
C THR A 290 -15.46 0.76 8.38
N PRO A 291 -15.00 1.43 9.46
CA PRO A 291 -13.57 1.75 9.64
C PRO A 291 -12.68 0.51 9.71
N ARG A 292 -13.25 -0.65 10.04
CA ARG A 292 -12.54 -1.93 10.12
C ARG A 292 -12.46 -2.67 8.78
N GLN A 293 -13.09 -2.14 7.73
CA GLN A 293 -13.16 -2.79 6.44
C GLN A 293 -11.83 -2.73 5.70
N TRP A 294 -11.37 -3.90 5.24
CA TRP A 294 -10.23 -4.00 4.34
C TRP A 294 -10.68 -3.80 2.88
N VAL A 295 -9.93 -2.98 2.16
CA VAL A 295 -10.13 -2.66 0.75
C VAL A 295 -8.93 -3.16 -0.04
N LEU A 296 -9.17 -3.91 -1.12
CA LEU A 296 -8.13 -4.41 -2.02
C LEU A 296 -7.66 -3.27 -2.93
N LEU A 297 -6.35 -3.08 -3.00
CA LEU A 297 -5.69 -2.15 -3.91
C LEU A 297 -4.53 -2.85 -4.62
N TRP A 298 -3.96 -2.16 -5.60
CA TRP A 298 -2.68 -2.55 -6.20
C TRP A 298 -1.57 -1.65 -5.70
N ALA A 299 -0.44 -2.24 -5.35
CA ALA A 299 0.76 -1.54 -4.95
C ALA A 299 1.89 -1.79 -5.95
N ARG A 300 2.76 -0.79 -6.16
CA ARG A 300 3.97 -0.92 -6.98
C ARG A 300 5.11 -0.12 -6.36
N ASN A 301 6.24 -0.79 -6.12
CA ASN A 301 7.45 -0.11 -5.68
C ASN A 301 8.04 0.75 -6.81
N THR A 302 8.63 1.90 -6.48
CA THR A 302 9.23 2.86 -7.46
C THR A 302 10.32 2.28 -8.35
N THR A 303 10.88 1.13 -7.96
CA THR A 303 11.96 0.43 -8.68
C THR A 303 11.47 -0.81 -9.44
N SER A 304 10.17 -1.09 -9.44
CA SER A 304 9.57 -2.29 -10.03
C SER A 304 8.47 -1.93 -11.03
N LEU A 305 8.31 -2.76 -12.06
CA LEU A 305 7.15 -2.74 -12.95
C LEU A 305 6.02 -3.65 -12.44
N VAL A 306 6.30 -4.48 -11.44
CA VAL A 306 5.38 -5.50 -10.95
C VAL A 306 4.47 -4.89 -9.91
N TYR A 307 3.17 -4.89 -10.22
CA TYR A 307 2.13 -4.64 -9.24
C TYR A 307 1.94 -5.87 -8.36
N PHE A 308 1.64 -5.65 -7.10
CA PHE A 308 1.24 -6.68 -6.16
C PHE A 308 0.00 -6.23 -5.39
N PRO A 309 -0.87 -7.17 -5.01
CA PRO A 309 -2.09 -6.81 -4.30
C PRO A 309 -1.77 -6.43 -2.85
N VAL A 310 -2.45 -5.40 -2.35
CA VAL A 310 -2.35 -4.93 -0.98
C VAL A 310 -3.75 -4.70 -0.41
N TRP A 311 -3.97 -5.13 0.81
CA TRP A 311 -5.15 -4.77 1.58
C TRP A 311 -4.87 -3.50 2.37
N ALA A 312 -5.69 -2.49 2.17
CA ALA A 312 -5.65 -1.25 2.92
C ALA A 312 -6.83 -1.18 3.89
N ARG A 313 -6.59 -0.63 5.07
CA ARG A 313 -7.63 -0.33 6.05
C ARG A 313 -7.32 1.01 6.68
N CYS A 314 -8.31 1.88 6.78
CA CYS A 314 -8.18 3.15 7.48
C CYS A 314 -7.71 2.96 8.91
N LEU A 315 -6.86 3.87 9.37
CA LEU A 315 -6.51 3.96 10.78
C LEU A 315 -7.73 4.53 11.54
N PRO A 316 -8.31 3.78 12.49
CA PRO A 316 -9.54 4.19 13.15
C PRO A 316 -9.33 5.39 14.10
N GLU A 317 -8.14 5.53 14.68
CA GLU A 317 -7.74 6.58 15.62
C GLU A 317 -6.23 6.81 15.51
N ASP A 318 -5.77 8.03 15.82
CA ASP A 318 -4.38 8.29 16.20
C ASP A 318 -4.10 7.63 17.55
N THR A 319 -3.93 6.31 17.53
CA THR A 319 -3.41 5.55 18.68
C THR A 319 -1.91 5.78 18.89
N GLY A 320 -1.28 6.60 18.04
CA GLY A 320 0.07 7.09 18.25
C GLY A 320 0.05 8.04 19.44
N PHE A 321 0.69 7.63 20.54
CA PHE A 321 1.05 8.47 21.68
C PHE A 321 1.35 9.92 21.24
N GLY A 322 0.38 10.81 21.46
CA GLY A 322 0.41 12.24 21.19
C GLY A 322 -0.58 12.92 22.12
#